data_AF-K2S2M9-F1
#
_entry.id   AF-K2S2M9-F1
#
_cell.length_a   1.000
_cell.length_b   1.000
_cell.length_c   1.000
_cell.angle_alpha   90.00
_cell.angle_beta   90.00
_cell.angle_gamma   90.00
#
_symmetry.space_group_name_H-M   'P 1'
#
loop_
_entity.id
_entity.type
_entity.pdbx_description
1 polymer ?
#
loop_
_entity_poly.entity_id
_entity_poly.type
_entity_poly.pdbx_seq_one_letter_code
_entity_poly.pdbx_strand_id
1 'polypeptide(L)'
;MHSNILLTPLKPQERYSRAARDSQEDDVGNNTVPSLPTNPTYSQASPRYENVSTESKTLLSDAYSDALSQKKKHSWMPRTWHRRWNAISERLPSGWKLGTMGAALLSFLILIVNISITAAFYSKLHRKGKKTSVAPIQTGTCEDIKRSGVIIHLAINIASTLLLGASSYCMQSISAPTREDVDAAHKKGIHLDIGVPSYRNLRFIRRRRLLVWVCLCLSSVPLHLVYNSTFFVSTNNNMYPIYYADESFARGAPYNESFFDEKLYDVDIKGTQSDLVAGRRFQNLTNKDCIEGYAKTLVADRRSVILVVDRPENCSIFKDPKVITSDYQDCGNSSATSLYDMTVYSTGIEPAMTPFVSNWFYWICDQASAYRYDGADLGLNKYDEPPKDLCSDGGWKKQLDADSWIVSGARVRYCYSEKVDHQCQLNVAVNLLWVIVGFNIVKLIITCFLVWSSLINTNPLVTIGDAAASFIDTPDAQTRGMCLYGATEIKRVMREGTPIAQEYRGSPKLWSAGVSKLRWSLASIL
;
A
#
# COMPACT_ATOMS: atom_id res chain seq x y z
N MET A 1 -29.87 1.52 13.71
CA MET A 1 -30.27 2.75 13.02
C MET A 1 -29.43 2.88 11.75
N HIS A 2 -29.93 2.35 10.64
CA HIS A 2 -29.33 2.51 9.31
C HIS A 2 -30.38 3.18 8.42
N SER A 3 -30.07 4.37 7.91
CA SER A 3 -30.92 5.08 6.95
C SER A 3 -30.29 5.01 5.57
N ASN A 4 -30.94 4.25 4.69
CA ASN A 4 -30.71 4.23 3.25
C ASN A 4 -31.36 5.47 2.62
N ILE A 5 -30.61 6.24 1.83
CA ILE A 5 -31.17 7.27 0.94
C ILE A 5 -30.93 6.81 -0.50
N LEU A 6 -32.01 6.36 -1.13
CA LEU A 6 -32.13 6.10 -2.57
C LEU A 6 -32.22 7.44 -3.31
N LEU A 7 -31.27 7.71 -4.22
CA LEU A 7 -31.39 8.77 -5.22
C LEU A 7 -31.86 8.16 -6.55
N THR A 8 -33.06 8.56 -6.96
CA THR A 8 -33.68 8.29 -8.26
C THR A 8 -32.99 9.11 -9.37
N PRO A 9 -32.77 8.54 -10.57
CA PRO A 9 -32.23 9.29 -11.69
C PRO A 9 -33.34 10.07 -12.44
N LEU A 10 -33.04 11.34 -12.71
CA LEU A 10 -33.84 12.27 -13.52
C LEU A 10 -33.95 11.79 -14.97
N LYS A 11 -35.17 11.85 -15.53
CA LYS A 11 -35.49 11.57 -16.94
C LYS A 11 -34.86 12.61 -17.89
N PRO A 12 -34.34 12.23 -19.07
CA PRO A 12 -34.02 13.16 -20.14
C PRO A 12 -35.27 13.62 -20.90
N GLN A 13 -35.32 14.92 -21.22
CA GLN A 13 -36.38 15.58 -22.00
C GLN A 13 -36.39 15.08 -23.46
N GLU A 14 -37.56 14.59 -23.88
CA GLU A 14 -37.95 14.40 -25.27
C GLU A 14 -38.33 15.75 -25.91
N ARG A 15 -37.60 16.19 -26.94
CA ARG A 15 -38.15 17.07 -27.97
C ARG A 15 -37.20 17.13 -29.16
N TYR A 16 -37.52 16.37 -30.21
CA TYR A 16 -37.28 16.64 -31.64
C TYR A 16 -37.43 15.32 -32.41
N SER A 17 -38.67 14.89 -32.65
CA SER A 17 -39.01 13.80 -33.59
C SER A 17 -40.53 13.81 -33.84
N ARG A 18 -41.02 14.84 -34.53
CA ARG A 18 -42.40 14.87 -35.04
C ARG A 18 -42.45 15.71 -36.32
N ALA A 19 -41.86 15.19 -37.39
CA ALA A 19 -42.04 15.66 -38.77
C ALA A 19 -41.34 14.69 -39.75
N ALA A 20 -41.84 13.45 -39.86
CA ALA A 20 -41.56 12.53 -40.96
C ALA A 20 -42.34 11.23 -40.72
N ARG A 21 -43.66 11.30 -40.78
CA ARG A 21 -44.53 10.12 -40.87
C ARG A 21 -45.84 10.55 -41.50
N ASP A 22 -45.79 10.69 -42.82
CA ASP A 22 -46.93 10.63 -43.74
C ASP A 22 -46.34 10.60 -45.14
N SER A 23 -46.27 9.40 -45.73
CA SER A 23 -46.27 9.11 -47.17
C SER A 23 -45.93 7.62 -47.37
N GLN A 24 -46.96 6.84 -47.73
CA GLN A 24 -46.93 5.62 -48.56
C GLN A 24 -46.32 4.32 -48.01
N GLU A 25 -47.20 3.48 -47.48
CA GLU A 25 -47.27 2.04 -47.83
C GLU A 25 -48.36 1.89 -48.90
N ASP A 26 -48.04 1.23 -50.03
CA ASP A 26 -48.97 0.38 -50.79
C ASP A 26 -48.20 -0.52 -51.79
N ASP A 27 -48.53 -1.81 -51.71
CA ASP A 27 -48.49 -2.91 -52.70
C ASP A 27 -47.20 -3.46 -53.37
N VAL A 28 -46.87 -4.69 -52.95
CA VAL A 28 -46.86 -5.97 -53.72
C VAL A 28 -46.35 -6.01 -55.17
N GLY A 29 -45.35 -6.86 -55.42
CA GLY A 29 -45.43 -7.84 -56.53
C GLY A 29 -44.34 -7.87 -57.62
N ASN A 30 -43.59 -8.98 -57.62
CA ASN A 30 -43.03 -9.73 -58.76
C ASN A 30 -41.94 -9.17 -59.71
N ASN A 31 -40.79 -9.85 -59.67
CA ASN A 31 -40.03 -10.45 -60.77
C ASN A 31 -40.10 -9.82 -62.17
N THR A 32 -38.94 -9.38 -62.67
CA THR A 32 -38.37 -9.85 -63.96
C THR A 32 -36.90 -9.45 -64.07
N VAL A 33 -36.05 -10.39 -64.48
CA VAL A 33 -34.71 -10.16 -65.04
C VAL A 33 -34.88 -10.10 -66.56
N PRO A 34 -34.21 -9.17 -67.28
CA PRO A 34 -33.20 -9.65 -68.23
C PRO A 34 -31.97 -8.76 -68.45
N SER A 35 -30.85 -9.46 -68.66
CA SER A 35 -29.72 -9.18 -69.58
C SER A 35 -28.78 -7.98 -69.34
N LEU A 36 -27.51 -8.33 -69.10
CA LEU A 36 -26.32 -7.55 -69.47
C LEU A 36 -26.23 -7.35 -71.00
N PRO A 37 -25.64 -6.23 -71.44
CA PRO A 37 -24.49 -6.34 -72.32
C PRO A 37 -23.28 -5.49 -71.87
N THR A 38 -22.12 -6.17 -71.82
CA THR A 38 -20.78 -5.78 -72.31
C THR A 38 -20.35 -4.29 -72.36
N ASN A 39 -19.27 -4.01 -71.61
CA ASN A 39 -18.21 -2.99 -71.74
C ASN A 39 -17.88 -2.52 -73.20
N PRO A 40 -17.30 -1.31 -73.44
CA PRO A 40 -16.16 -0.77 -72.65
C PRO A 40 -16.00 0.78 -72.50
N THR A 41 -15.12 1.13 -71.55
CA THR A 41 -14.26 2.35 -71.48
C THR A 41 -14.86 3.74 -71.60
N TYR A 42 -14.91 4.49 -70.47
CA TYR A 42 -14.69 5.95 -70.40
C TYR A 42 -14.14 6.26 -68.99
N SER A 43 -12.88 6.69 -68.88
CA SER A 43 -12.48 8.10 -68.74
C SER A 43 -12.36 8.54 -67.27
N GLN A 44 -11.20 9.13 -66.97
CA GLN A 44 -10.95 9.87 -65.74
C GLN A 44 -12.09 10.87 -65.47
N ALA A 45 -12.89 10.63 -64.42
CA ALA A 45 -13.79 11.61 -63.87
C ALA A 45 -13.38 11.86 -62.41
N SER A 46 -12.62 12.93 -62.21
CA SER A 46 -12.49 13.58 -60.91
C SER A 46 -13.89 14.06 -60.48
N PRO A 47 -14.39 13.74 -59.27
CA PRO A 47 -15.59 14.40 -58.78
C PRO A 47 -15.23 15.85 -58.43
N ARG A 48 -15.59 16.75 -59.35
CA ARG A 48 -15.68 18.18 -59.11
C ARG A 48 -16.75 18.39 -58.01
N TYR A 49 -16.32 18.76 -56.82
CA TYR A 49 -17.23 19.23 -55.77
C TYR A 49 -17.86 20.55 -56.24
N GLU A 50 -19.07 20.47 -56.80
CA GLU A 50 -19.90 21.65 -57.03
C GLU A 50 -20.51 22.12 -55.71
N ASN A 51 -20.16 23.36 -55.36
CA ASN A 51 -20.91 24.36 -54.60
C ASN A 51 -21.79 23.86 -53.44
N VAL A 52 -21.18 23.74 -52.27
CA VAL A 52 -21.88 23.92 -50.98
C VAL A 52 -22.61 25.27 -51.05
N SER A 53 -23.94 25.25 -50.92
CA SER A 53 -24.78 26.46 -50.94
C SER A 53 -24.29 27.46 -49.90
N THR A 54 -24.36 28.75 -50.25
CA THR A 54 -23.89 29.87 -49.41
C THR A 54 -24.51 29.82 -48.01
N GLU A 55 -25.73 29.28 -47.91
CA GLU A 55 -26.52 29.07 -46.69
C GLU A 55 -25.91 28.02 -45.73
N SER A 56 -25.31 26.94 -46.26
CA SER A 56 -24.67 25.92 -45.43
C SER A 56 -23.34 26.40 -44.85
N LYS A 57 -22.61 27.27 -45.59
CA LYS A 57 -21.38 27.91 -45.10
C LYS A 57 -21.65 28.94 -44.01
N THR A 58 -22.73 29.72 -44.12
CA THR A 58 -23.14 30.66 -43.08
C THR A 58 -23.61 29.94 -41.82
N LEU A 59 -24.40 28.87 -41.93
CA LEU A 59 -24.83 28.10 -40.75
C LEU A 59 -23.67 27.43 -40.01
N LEU A 60 -22.66 26.90 -40.72
CA LEU A 60 -21.44 26.36 -40.11
C LEU A 60 -20.57 27.45 -39.47
N SER A 61 -20.49 28.62 -40.10
CA SER A 61 -19.79 29.80 -39.57
C SER A 61 -20.45 30.33 -38.30
N ASP A 62 -21.77 30.41 -38.29
CA ASP A 62 -22.55 30.92 -37.16
C ASP A 62 -22.52 29.93 -36.00
N ALA A 63 -22.67 28.61 -36.26
CA ALA A 63 -22.50 27.58 -35.26
C ALA A 63 -21.08 27.54 -34.67
N TYR A 64 -20.05 27.77 -35.49
CA TYR A 64 -18.66 27.88 -35.04
C TYR A 64 -18.41 29.13 -34.18
N SER A 65 -19.03 30.26 -34.57
CA SER A 65 -18.94 31.54 -33.84
C SER A 65 -19.67 31.47 -32.49
N ASP A 66 -20.83 30.82 -32.44
CA ASP A 66 -21.58 30.56 -31.21
C ASP A 66 -20.85 29.60 -30.28
N ALA A 67 -20.21 28.55 -30.81
CA ALA A 67 -19.37 27.65 -30.03
C ALA A 67 -18.15 28.37 -29.42
N LEU A 68 -17.51 29.29 -30.17
CA LEU A 68 -16.43 30.14 -29.67
C LEU A 68 -16.90 31.15 -28.62
N SER A 69 -18.10 31.71 -28.78
CA SER A 69 -18.75 32.61 -27.83
C SER A 69 -19.07 31.89 -26.51
N GLN A 70 -19.61 30.68 -26.58
CA GLN A 70 -19.86 29.84 -25.39
C GLN A 70 -18.56 29.46 -24.68
N LYS A 71 -17.48 29.15 -25.42
CA LYS A 71 -16.16 28.83 -24.84
C LYS A 71 -15.56 30.00 -24.06
N LYS A 72 -15.83 31.26 -24.46
CA LYS A 72 -15.42 32.47 -23.72
C LYS A 72 -16.25 32.72 -22.45
N LYS A 73 -17.51 32.30 -22.41
CA LYS A 73 -18.40 32.46 -21.25
C LYS A 73 -18.13 31.47 -20.11
N HIS A 74 -17.52 30.32 -20.40
CA HIS A 74 -17.24 29.25 -19.42
C HIS A 74 -15.78 29.15 -18.95
N SER A 75 -15.01 30.25 -19.00
CA SER A 75 -13.67 30.26 -18.41
C SER A 75 -13.76 30.41 -16.89
N TRP A 76 -13.46 29.33 -16.15
CA TRP A 76 -13.48 29.27 -14.68
C TRP A 76 -12.38 30.12 -14.00
N MET A 77 -11.52 30.78 -14.77
CA MET A 77 -10.38 31.56 -14.25
C MET A 77 -10.62 33.08 -14.32
N PRO A 78 -10.34 33.84 -13.24
CA PRO A 78 -10.39 35.30 -13.24
C PRO A 78 -9.52 35.93 -14.35
N ARG A 79 -9.94 37.08 -14.91
CA ARG A 79 -9.24 37.77 -16.01
C ARG A 79 -7.77 38.11 -15.72
N THR A 80 -7.44 38.40 -14.47
CA THR A 80 -6.05 38.67 -14.01
C THR A 80 -5.18 37.42 -14.05
N TRP A 81 -5.75 36.26 -13.73
CA TRP A 81 -5.11 34.96 -13.87
C TRP A 81 -4.94 34.56 -15.33
N HIS A 82 -5.87 34.92 -16.21
CA HIS A 82 -5.73 34.71 -17.66
C HIS A 82 -4.50 35.42 -18.24
N ARG A 83 -4.27 36.70 -17.92
CA ARG A 83 -3.07 37.41 -18.40
C ARG A 83 -1.77 36.77 -17.92
N ARG A 84 -1.69 36.41 -16.64
CA ARG A 84 -0.50 35.76 -16.07
C ARG A 84 -0.29 34.35 -16.63
N TRP A 85 -1.37 33.58 -16.79
CA TRP A 85 -1.34 32.25 -17.38
C TRP A 85 -0.87 32.29 -18.83
N ASN A 86 -1.38 33.19 -19.64
CA ASN A 86 -0.99 33.31 -21.04
C ASN A 86 0.51 33.66 -21.16
N ALA A 87 0.98 34.64 -20.39
CA ALA A 87 2.40 35.03 -20.38
C ALA A 87 3.35 33.90 -19.92
N ILE A 88 2.89 33.03 -19.03
CA ILE A 88 3.65 31.84 -18.59
C ILE A 88 3.57 30.73 -19.65
N SER A 89 2.38 30.50 -20.23
CA SER A 89 2.14 29.44 -21.21
C SER A 89 2.95 29.62 -22.49
N GLU A 90 3.22 30.86 -22.90
CA GLU A 90 4.07 31.18 -24.06
C GLU A 90 5.54 30.77 -23.85
N ARG A 91 6.00 30.67 -22.60
CA ARG A 91 7.38 30.27 -22.26
C ARG A 91 7.52 28.78 -21.98
N LEU A 92 6.41 28.06 -21.84
CA LEU A 92 6.41 26.64 -21.55
C LEU A 92 6.50 25.83 -22.85
N PRO A 93 7.25 24.72 -22.88
CA PRO A 93 7.26 23.84 -24.03
C PRO A 93 5.86 23.27 -24.26
N SER A 94 5.50 23.03 -25.52
CA SER A 94 4.20 22.49 -25.89
C SER A 94 4.19 20.95 -25.93
N GLY A 95 2.99 20.38 -25.83
CA GLY A 95 2.75 18.94 -25.99
C GLY A 95 3.40 18.08 -24.90
N TRP A 96 3.92 16.92 -25.31
CA TRP A 96 4.39 15.88 -24.40
C TRP A 96 5.56 16.31 -23.49
N LYS A 97 6.37 17.27 -23.95
CA LYS A 97 7.54 17.80 -23.23
C LYS A 97 7.12 18.51 -21.94
N LEU A 98 5.99 19.23 -21.97
CA LEU A 98 5.47 19.92 -20.79
C LEU A 98 5.20 18.95 -19.64
N GLY A 99 4.46 17.87 -19.94
CA GLY A 99 4.13 16.87 -18.94
C GLY A 99 5.38 16.13 -18.42
N THR A 100 6.36 15.88 -19.30
CA THR A 100 7.61 15.21 -18.90
C THR A 100 8.46 16.12 -18.00
N MET A 101 8.50 17.43 -18.29
CA MET A 101 9.15 18.41 -17.41
C MET A 101 8.42 18.55 -16.07
N GLY A 102 7.09 18.53 -16.06
CA GLY A 102 6.31 18.48 -14.83
C GLY A 102 6.61 17.23 -14.00
N ALA A 103 6.72 16.07 -14.64
CA ALA A 103 7.11 14.82 -13.99
C ALA A 103 8.55 14.87 -13.40
N ALA A 104 9.50 15.47 -14.13
CA ALA A 104 10.86 15.67 -13.65
C ALA A 104 10.91 16.61 -12.43
N LEU A 105 10.19 17.74 -12.50
CA LEU A 105 10.08 18.69 -11.39
C LEU A 105 9.46 18.04 -10.14
N LEU A 106 8.36 17.31 -10.30
CA LEU A 106 7.72 16.60 -9.21
C LEU A 106 8.65 15.56 -8.57
N SER A 107 9.36 14.78 -9.40
CA SER A 107 10.34 13.80 -8.92
C SER A 107 11.50 14.47 -8.16
N PHE A 108 11.96 15.63 -8.64
CA PHE A 108 12.99 16.42 -7.98
C PHE A 108 12.54 16.94 -6.61
N LEU A 109 11.34 17.52 -6.51
CA LEU A 109 10.80 18.04 -5.25
C LEU A 109 10.63 16.92 -4.21
N ILE A 110 10.10 15.77 -4.62
CA ILE A 110 9.95 14.62 -3.72
C ILE A 110 11.31 14.05 -3.30
N LEU A 111 12.29 14.03 -4.22
CA LEU A 111 13.66 13.63 -3.90
C LEU A 111 14.30 14.55 -2.84
N ILE A 112 14.12 15.87 -2.94
CA ILE A 112 14.61 16.82 -1.92
C ILE A 112 14.01 16.51 -0.55
N VAL A 113 12.70 16.28 -0.48
CA VAL A 113 12.01 15.95 0.77
C VAL A 113 12.59 14.65 1.35
N ASN A 114 12.76 13.62 0.53
CA ASN A 114 13.32 12.34 0.95
C ASN A 114 14.77 12.46 1.43
N ILE A 115 15.62 13.19 0.72
CA ILE A 115 17.00 13.45 1.14
C ILE A 115 17.02 14.19 2.47
N SER A 116 16.19 15.22 2.63
CA SER A 116 16.11 16.03 3.86
C SER A 116 15.71 15.18 5.07
N ILE A 117 14.66 14.36 4.92
CA ILE A 117 14.19 13.42 5.95
C ILE A 117 15.29 12.40 6.29
N THR A 118 15.92 11.81 5.27
CA THR A 118 16.99 10.81 5.43
C THR A 118 18.17 11.40 6.18
N ALA A 119 18.65 12.58 5.77
CA ALA A 119 19.77 13.26 6.40
C ALA A 119 19.48 13.63 7.86
N ALA A 120 18.25 14.10 8.15
CA ALA A 120 17.83 14.44 9.51
C ALA A 120 17.87 13.22 10.44
N PHE A 121 17.27 12.10 10.03
CA PHE A 121 17.23 10.88 10.86
C PHE A 121 18.57 10.15 10.93
N TYR A 122 19.34 10.14 9.84
CA TYR A 122 20.72 9.64 9.84
C TYR A 122 21.59 10.40 10.83
N SER A 123 21.52 11.74 10.81
CA SER A 123 22.25 12.60 11.76
C SER A 123 21.81 12.35 13.20
N LYS A 124 20.51 12.13 13.45
CA LYS A 124 19.96 11.82 14.77
C LYS A 124 20.51 10.50 15.34
N LEU A 125 20.67 9.48 14.49
CA LEU A 125 21.26 8.18 14.89
C LEU A 125 22.75 8.31 15.21
N HIS A 126 23.51 8.95 14.31
CA HIS A 126 24.96 9.04 14.44
C HIS A 126 25.39 9.87 15.65
N ARG A 127 24.63 10.91 16.03
CA ARG A 127 24.88 11.68 17.26
C ARG A 127 24.74 10.86 18.54
N LYS A 128 23.91 9.80 18.53
CA LYS A 128 23.67 8.93 19.69
C LYS A 128 24.59 7.70 19.73
N GLY A 129 25.56 7.59 18.81
CA GLY A 129 26.47 6.44 18.75
C GLY A 129 25.79 5.09 18.49
N LYS A 130 24.52 5.08 18.07
CA LYS A 130 23.74 3.85 17.88
C LYS A 130 24.06 3.23 16.52
N LYS A 131 24.45 1.94 16.52
CA LYS A 131 24.60 1.13 15.29
C LYS A 131 23.26 0.67 14.68
N THR A 132 22.13 1.05 15.27
CA THR A 132 20.79 0.63 14.81
C THR A 132 20.34 1.45 13.59
N SER A 133 19.75 0.82 12.58
CA SER A 133 19.17 1.52 11.41
C SER A 133 17.76 2.09 11.66
N VAL A 134 17.23 1.96 12.87
CA VAL A 134 15.88 2.43 13.24
C VAL A 134 16.00 3.65 14.14
N ALA A 135 15.39 4.76 13.72
CA ALA A 135 15.37 6.00 14.49
C ALA A 135 13.98 6.27 15.11
N PRO A 136 13.91 6.59 16.43
CA PRO A 136 12.67 7.08 17.04
C PRO A 136 12.26 8.42 16.43
N ILE A 137 11.01 8.57 16.02
CA ILE A 137 10.41 9.85 15.66
C ILE A 137 9.82 10.50 16.91
N GLN A 138 8.84 9.82 17.52
CA GLN A 138 8.06 10.27 18.66
C GLN A 138 7.70 9.07 19.54
N THR A 139 7.59 9.31 20.84
CA THR A 139 7.07 8.36 21.84
C THR A 139 5.91 9.04 22.56
N GLY A 140 4.84 8.30 22.85
CA GLY A 140 3.63 8.84 23.46
C GLY A 140 2.56 7.78 23.66
N THR A 141 1.32 8.20 23.88
CA THR A 141 0.18 7.27 23.97
C THR A 141 0.01 6.54 22.65
N CYS A 142 -0.46 5.29 22.71
CA CYS A 142 -0.65 4.50 21.49
C CYS A 142 -1.73 5.07 20.56
N GLU A 143 -2.71 5.80 21.09
CA GLU A 143 -3.72 6.49 20.29
C GLU A 143 -3.12 7.63 19.46
N ASP A 144 -2.35 8.52 20.11
CA ASP A 144 -1.70 9.65 19.45
C ASP A 144 -0.69 9.20 18.40
N ILE A 145 0.13 8.20 18.75
CA ILE A 145 1.14 7.63 17.85
C ILE A 145 0.48 6.97 16.65
N LYS A 146 -0.63 6.25 16.85
CA LYS A 146 -1.39 5.63 15.75
C LYS A 146 -2.01 6.68 14.84
N ARG A 147 -2.55 7.77 15.39
CA ARG A 147 -3.06 8.91 14.62
C ARG A 147 -1.96 9.57 13.77
N SER A 148 -0.78 9.83 14.35
CA SER A 148 0.38 10.35 13.61
C SER A 148 0.83 9.38 12.51
N GLY A 149 0.84 8.08 12.79
CA GLY A 149 1.13 7.03 11.81
C GLY A 149 0.19 7.11 10.60
N VAL A 150 -1.13 7.22 10.82
CA VAL A 150 -2.12 7.35 9.75
C VAL A 150 -1.85 8.56 8.86
N ILE A 151 -1.54 9.72 9.46
CA ILE A 151 -1.23 10.95 8.72
C ILE A 151 0.01 10.77 7.82
N ILE A 152 1.06 10.15 8.36
CA ILE A 152 2.30 9.89 7.62
C ILE A 152 2.05 8.91 6.47
N HIS A 153 1.32 7.81 6.71
CA HIS A 153 0.98 6.85 5.65
C HIS A 153 0.10 7.48 4.56
N LEU A 154 -0.81 8.40 4.92
CA LEU A 154 -1.58 9.15 3.93
C LEU A 154 -0.67 10.01 3.04
N ALA A 155 0.26 10.77 3.63
CA ALA A 155 1.22 11.58 2.89
C ALA A 155 2.10 10.73 1.96
N ILE A 156 2.57 9.58 2.46
CA ILE A 156 3.34 8.61 1.69
C ILE A 156 2.55 8.08 0.51
N ASN A 157 1.29 7.67 0.70
CA ASN A 157 0.46 7.15 -0.37
C ASN A 157 0.17 8.21 -1.43
N ILE A 158 -0.05 9.47 -1.04
CA ILE A 158 -0.18 10.59 -1.98
C ILE A 158 1.11 10.77 -2.79
N ALA A 159 2.27 10.88 -2.13
CA ALA A 159 3.55 11.04 -2.80
C ALA A 159 3.88 9.87 -3.74
N SER A 160 3.63 8.64 -3.29
CA SER A 160 3.84 7.42 -4.07
C SER A 160 2.94 7.37 -5.30
N THR A 161 1.67 7.72 -5.15
CA THR A 161 0.70 7.76 -6.25
C THR A 161 1.07 8.83 -7.28
N LEU A 162 1.50 10.00 -6.82
CA LEU A 162 1.97 11.09 -7.70
C LEU A 162 3.22 10.68 -8.49
N LEU A 163 4.21 10.05 -7.83
CA LEU A 163 5.40 9.51 -8.51
C LEU A 163 5.06 8.41 -9.51
N LEU A 164 4.11 7.54 -9.16
CA LEU A 164 3.63 6.48 -10.05
C LEU A 164 2.94 7.10 -11.27
N GLY A 165 2.05 8.07 -11.08
CA GLY A 165 1.39 8.80 -12.15
C GLY A 165 2.38 9.50 -13.09
N ALA A 166 3.38 10.18 -12.54
CA ALA A 166 4.47 10.79 -13.31
C ALA A 166 5.25 9.75 -14.14
N SER A 167 5.57 8.61 -13.53
CA SER A 167 6.29 7.52 -14.20
C SER A 167 5.43 6.89 -15.31
N SER A 168 4.13 6.71 -15.06
CA SER A 168 3.15 6.21 -16.02
C SER A 168 2.99 7.13 -17.22
N TYR A 169 2.95 8.44 -16.99
CA TYR A 169 2.91 9.43 -18.07
C TYR A 169 4.18 9.37 -18.95
N CYS A 170 5.37 9.29 -18.34
CA CYS A 170 6.62 9.13 -19.09
C CYS A 170 6.64 7.82 -19.87
N MET A 171 6.22 6.71 -19.26
CA MET A 171 6.08 5.42 -19.92
C MET A 171 5.13 5.48 -21.13
N GLN A 172 3.99 6.15 -21.00
CA GLN A 172 3.05 6.38 -22.09
C GLN A 172 3.72 7.17 -23.22
N SER A 173 4.41 8.26 -22.89
CA SER A 173 5.12 9.13 -23.87
C SER A 173 6.20 8.36 -24.64
N ILE A 174 6.90 7.42 -24.00
CA ILE A 174 7.91 6.56 -24.65
C ILE A 174 7.26 5.53 -25.59
N SER A 175 6.09 5.01 -25.22
CA SER A 175 5.35 3.99 -25.98
C SER A 175 4.46 4.55 -27.09
N ALA A 176 4.30 5.87 -27.14
CA ALA A 176 3.45 6.56 -28.10
C ALA A 176 4.04 6.47 -29.53
N PRO A 177 3.25 6.03 -30.53
CA PRO A 177 3.71 5.96 -31.92
C PRO A 177 3.71 7.34 -32.58
N THR A 178 4.47 7.53 -33.65
CA THR A 178 4.26 8.67 -34.56
C THR A 178 3.22 8.40 -35.63
N ARG A 179 2.91 9.43 -36.42
CA ARG A 179 2.09 9.28 -37.62
C ARG A 179 2.70 8.27 -38.60
N GLU A 180 4.01 8.31 -38.81
CA GLU A 180 4.73 7.38 -39.69
C GLU A 180 4.71 5.94 -39.16
N ASP A 181 4.87 5.76 -37.84
CA ASP A 181 4.77 4.45 -37.20
C ASP A 181 3.37 3.83 -37.41
N VAL A 182 2.32 4.66 -37.31
CA VAL A 182 0.93 4.24 -37.55
C VAL A 182 0.71 3.91 -39.03
N ASP A 183 1.15 4.74 -39.96
CA ASP A 183 1.04 4.45 -41.40
C ASP A 183 1.75 3.15 -41.79
N ALA A 184 2.94 2.92 -41.25
CA ALA A 184 3.69 1.69 -41.46
C ALA A 184 2.97 0.45 -40.90
N ALA A 185 2.27 0.60 -39.78
CA ALA A 185 1.46 -0.46 -39.19
C ALA A 185 0.18 -0.73 -40.01
N HIS A 186 -0.50 0.32 -40.47
CA HIS A 186 -1.71 0.22 -41.27
C HIS A 186 -1.48 -0.46 -42.61
N LYS A 187 -0.33 -0.23 -43.28
CA LYS A 187 0.09 -0.98 -44.49
C LYS A 187 0.17 -2.49 -44.27
N LYS A 188 0.29 -2.95 -43.02
CA LYS A 188 0.37 -4.37 -42.64
C LYS A 188 -0.95 -4.88 -42.02
N GLY A 189 -2.01 -4.07 -42.02
CA GLY A 189 -3.27 -4.40 -41.34
C GLY A 189 -3.14 -4.50 -39.82
N ILE A 190 -2.19 -3.78 -39.21
CA ILE A 190 -1.94 -3.75 -37.77
C ILE A 190 -2.35 -2.39 -37.22
N HIS A 191 -3.13 -2.39 -36.13
CA HIS A 191 -3.43 -1.17 -35.36
C HIS A 191 -2.47 -1.02 -34.18
N LEU A 192 -2.20 0.24 -33.82
CA LEU A 192 -1.47 0.65 -32.62
C LEU A 192 -2.43 1.38 -31.67
N ASP A 193 -2.20 1.25 -30.37
CA ASP A 193 -2.99 1.98 -29.37
C ASP A 193 -2.46 3.42 -29.24
N ILE A 194 -3.34 4.41 -29.15
CA ILE A 194 -2.99 5.83 -28.96
C ILE A 194 -3.76 6.38 -27.77
N GLY A 195 -3.15 7.26 -26.98
CA GLY A 195 -3.83 7.89 -25.84
C GLY A 195 -3.91 7.06 -24.57
N VAL A 196 -3.34 5.84 -24.56
CA VAL A 196 -3.42 4.91 -23.43
C VAL A 196 -2.07 4.23 -23.16
N PRO A 197 -1.80 3.78 -21.92
CA PRO A 197 -0.66 2.91 -21.63
C PRO A 197 -0.79 1.59 -22.41
N SER A 198 0.07 1.35 -23.40
CA SER A 198 0.00 0.14 -24.24
C SER A 198 1.26 -0.71 -24.18
N TYR A 199 1.15 -1.84 -23.47
CA TYR A 199 2.15 -2.90 -23.48
C TYR A 199 2.28 -3.56 -24.87
N ARG A 200 1.24 -3.46 -25.72
CA ARG A 200 1.28 -3.97 -27.09
C ARG A 200 2.22 -3.14 -27.95
N ASN A 201 2.16 -1.82 -27.81
CA ASN A 201 3.05 -0.91 -28.54
C ASN A 201 4.53 -1.16 -28.21
N LEU A 202 4.84 -1.70 -27.01
CA LEU A 202 6.21 -2.04 -26.63
C LEU A 202 6.90 -3.06 -27.56
N ARG A 203 6.13 -3.89 -28.29
CA ARG A 203 6.68 -4.83 -29.27
C ARG A 203 7.20 -4.13 -30.54
N PHE A 204 6.78 -2.90 -30.77
CA PHE A 204 7.07 -2.14 -31.99
C PHE A 204 8.08 -1.00 -31.77
N ILE A 205 8.39 -0.65 -30.52
CA ILE A 205 9.39 0.38 -30.20
C ILE A 205 10.83 -0.16 -30.26
N ARG A 206 11.79 0.74 -30.49
CA ARG A 206 13.24 0.41 -30.47
C ARG A 206 13.68 -0.10 -29.09
N ARG A 207 14.63 -1.05 -29.05
CA ARG A 207 15.16 -1.67 -27.82
C ARG A 207 15.62 -0.68 -26.75
N ARG A 208 16.23 0.45 -27.16
CA ARG A 208 16.67 1.51 -26.23
C ARG A 208 15.50 2.14 -25.46
N ARG A 209 14.34 2.31 -26.11
CA ARG A 209 13.11 2.81 -25.47
C ARG A 209 12.50 1.78 -24.54
N LEU A 210 12.49 0.53 -24.97
CA LEU A 210 12.03 -0.58 -24.15
C LEU A 210 12.85 -0.69 -22.86
N LEU A 211 14.17 -0.55 -22.93
CA LEU A 211 15.04 -0.55 -21.75
C LEU A 211 14.65 0.55 -20.77
N VAL A 212 14.51 1.80 -21.23
CA VAL A 212 14.13 2.93 -20.37
C VAL A 212 12.74 2.74 -19.76
N TRP A 213 11.79 2.24 -20.56
CA TRP A 213 10.44 1.91 -20.10
C TRP A 213 10.47 0.84 -18.99
N VAL A 214 11.24 -0.24 -19.18
CA VAL A 214 11.40 -1.31 -18.17
C VAL A 214 12.06 -0.77 -16.89
N CYS A 215 13.10 0.06 -17.01
CA CYS A 215 13.74 0.69 -15.84
C CYS A 215 12.77 1.58 -15.04
N LEU A 216 11.91 2.35 -15.72
CA LEU A 216 10.86 3.14 -15.05
C LEU A 216 9.84 2.24 -14.34
N CYS A 217 9.43 1.13 -14.98
CA CYS A 217 8.50 0.18 -14.39
C CYS A 217 9.11 -0.48 -13.13
N LEU A 218 10.31 -1.04 -13.25
CA LEU A 218 11.00 -1.74 -12.16
C LEU A 218 11.38 -0.83 -10.99
N SER A 219 11.66 0.46 -11.23
CA SER A 219 11.91 1.42 -10.15
C SER A 219 10.63 1.94 -9.47
N SER A 220 9.45 1.68 -10.02
CA SER A 220 8.18 2.17 -9.49
C SER A 220 7.51 1.20 -8.51
N VAL A 221 7.51 -0.09 -8.81
CA VAL A 221 6.80 -1.11 -8.00
C VAL A 221 7.41 -1.30 -6.60
N PRO A 222 8.75 -1.46 -6.44
CA PRO A 222 9.35 -1.62 -5.12
C PRO A 222 9.23 -0.38 -4.26
N LEU A 223 9.20 0.82 -4.87
CA LEU A 223 9.15 2.10 -4.15
C LEU A 223 7.87 2.19 -3.32
N HIS A 224 6.71 1.85 -3.89
CA HIS A 224 5.43 1.91 -3.17
C HIS A 224 5.38 0.94 -1.98
N LEU A 225 5.94 -0.27 -2.15
CA LEU A 225 6.01 -1.27 -1.08
C LEU A 225 6.95 -0.83 0.04
N VAL A 226 8.19 -0.44 -0.32
CA VAL A 226 9.20 -0.03 0.65
C VAL A 226 8.78 1.21 1.44
N TYR A 227 8.09 2.17 0.81
CA TYR A 227 7.62 3.37 1.49
C TYR A 227 6.64 3.06 2.61
N ASN A 228 5.73 2.10 2.41
CA ASN A 228 4.75 1.70 3.40
C ASN A 228 5.36 0.99 4.61
N SER A 229 6.57 0.43 4.48
CA SER A 229 7.28 -0.22 5.57
C SER A 229 8.35 0.67 6.22
N THR A 230 8.60 1.86 5.67
CA THR A 230 9.66 2.75 6.17
C THR A 230 9.31 3.40 7.49
N PHE A 231 8.03 3.69 7.71
CA PHE A 231 7.50 4.25 8.94
C PHE A 231 6.62 3.20 9.61
N PHE A 232 6.84 2.95 10.89
CA PHE A 232 6.10 1.91 11.60
C PHE A 232 5.95 2.27 13.08
N VAL A 233 4.85 1.81 13.66
CA VAL A 233 4.59 1.92 15.10
C VAL A 233 5.12 0.66 15.77
N SER A 234 5.89 0.83 16.84
CA SER A 234 6.24 -0.24 17.76
C SER A 234 5.61 0.02 19.12
N THR A 235 5.29 -1.06 19.83
CA THR A 235 4.79 -1.02 21.21
C THR A 235 5.88 -1.54 22.14
N ASN A 236 5.93 -1.03 23.37
CA ASN A 236 6.86 -1.55 24.38
C ASN A 236 6.48 -2.98 24.79
N ASN A 237 7.50 -3.79 25.06
CA ASN A 237 7.36 -5.05 25.77
C ASN A 237 8.19 -4.94 27.04
N ASN A 238 7.53 -4.89 28.20
CA ASN A 238 8.24 -4.72 29.46
C ASN A 238 8.79 -6.09 29.91
N MET A 239 10.07 -6.12 30.28
CA MET A 239 10.56 -7.13 31.20
C MET A 239 10.04 -6.80 32.59
N TYR A 240 9.69 -7.80 33.38
CA TYR A 240 9.11 -7.58 34.69
C TYR A 240 9.56 -8.63 35.72
N PRO A 241 9.81 -8.21 36.97
CA PRO A 241 10.01 -9.14 38.07
C PRO A 241 8.68 -9.78 38.50
N ILE A 242 8.77 -11.03 38.90
CA ILE A 242 7.71 -11.87 39.45
C ILE A 242 8.15 -12.23 40.86
N TYR A 243 7.40 -11.75 41.85
CA TYR A 243 7.68 -11.97 43.28
C TYR A 243 6.72 -13.02 43.85
N TYR A 244 7.25 -13.93 44.66
CA TYR A 244 6.47 -14.92 45.42
C TYR A 244 6.47 -14.51 46.89
N ALA A 245 5.34 -14.00 47.38
CA ALA A 245 5.25 -13.42 48.71
C ALA A 245 3.97 -13.81 49.43
N ASP A 246 3.93 -13.67 50.75
CA ASP A 246 2.68 -13.78 51.51
C ASP A 246 2.00 -12.40 51.70
N GLU A 247 0.78 -12.43 52.23
CA GLU A 247 -0.04 -11.23 52.52
C GLU A 247 0.68 -10.19 53.41
N SER A 248 1.67 -10.60 54.21
CA SER A 248 2.39 -9.68 55.08
C SER A 248 3.37 -8.80 54.30
N PHE A 249 3.86 -9.23 53.14
CA PHE A 249 4.72 -8.42 52.28
C PHE A 249 4.01 -7.17 51.79
N ALA A 250 2.73 -7.29 51.40
CA ALA A 250 1.87 -6.17 51.00
C ALA A 250 1.57 -5.19 52.15
N ARG A 251 1.89 -5.57 53.39
CA ARG A 251 1.78 -4.76 54.61
C ARG A 251 3.12 -4.23 55.10
N GLY A 252 4.20 -4.41 54.35
CA GLY A 252 5.53 -3.93 54.71
C GLY A 252 6.29 -4.82 55.69
N ALA A 253 5.91 -6.11 55.82
CA ALA A 253 6.65 -7.05 56.66
C ALA A 253 8.08 -7.26 56.11
N PRO A 254 9.08 -7.45 57.00
CA PRO A 254 10.47 -7.57 56.59
C PRO A 254 10.73 -8.87 55.80
N TYR A 255 11.73 -8.80 54.94
CA TYR A 255 12.32 -9.93 54.23
C TYR A 255 13.84 -9.80 54.32
N ASN A 256 14.56 -10.89 54.06
CA ASN A 256 16.01 -10.84 54.06
C ASN A 256 16.54 -10.40 52.69
N GLU A 257 16.98 -9.15 52.61
CA GLU A 257 17.53 -8.53 51.40
C GLU A 257 18.78 -9.22 50.86
N SER A 258 19.60 -9.81 51.74
CA SER A 258 20.85 -10.47 51.33
C SER A 258 20.63 -11.70 50.44
N PHE A 259 19.40 -12.22 50.39
CA PHE A 259 19.04 -13.35 49.52
C PHE A 259 18.84 -12.94 48.06
N PHE A 260 18.57 -11.65 47.81
CA PHE A 260 18.26 -11.13 46.48
C PHE A 260 19.40 -10.24 45.99
N ASP A 261 20.08 -10.66 44.92
CA ASP A 261 21.00 -9.78 44.20
C ASP A 261 20.21 -8.83 43.29
N GLU A 262 19.87 -7.67 43.86
CA GLU A 262 19.17 -6.57 43.15
C GLU A 262 19.99 -6.01 41.98
N LYS A 263 21.33 -6.10 42.03
CA LYS A 263 22.21 -5.54 41.00
C LYS A 263 22.29 -6.40 39.75
N LEU A 264 22.12 -7.72 39.90
CA LEU A 264 22.17 -8.66 38.79
C LEU A 264 21.08 -8.37 37.74
N TYR A 265 19.92 -7.87 38.19
CA TYR A 265 18.74 -7.64 37.35
C TYR A 265 18.16 -6.21 37.38
N ASP A 266 18.85 -5.26 38.04
CA ASP A 266 18.40 -3.86 38.19
C ASP A 266 16.98 -3.74 38.76
N VAL A 267 16.72 -4.45 39.87
CA VAL A 267 15.42 -4.52 40.53
C VAL A 267 15.47 -3.79 41.87
N ASP A 268 14.45 -2.99 42.19
CA ASP A 268 14.30 -2.29 43.48
C ASP A 268 13.15 -2.93 44.27
N ILE A 269 13.47 -3.93 45.11
CA ILE A 269 12.47 -4.70 45.87
C ILE A 269 11.85 -3.82 46.96
N LYS A 270 12.67 -2.99 47.62
CA LYS A 270 12.19 -2.05 48.66
C LYS A 270 11.25 -1.00 48.11
N GLY A 271 11.61 -0.40 46.98
CA GLY A 271 10.77 0.57 46.29
C GLY A 271 9.46 -0.08 45.84
N THR A 272 9.54 -1.29 45.29
CA THR A 272 8.37 -2.09 44.91
C THR A 272 7.43 -2.34 46.11
N GLN A 273 7.96 -2.80 47.24
CA GLN A 273 7.17 -3.01 48.46
C GLN A 273 6.59 -1.69 48.99
N SER A 274 7.38 -0.62 48.99
CA SER A 274 6.94 0.71 49.43
C SER A 274 5.79 1.25 48.58
N ASP A 275 5.83 1.05 47.27
CA ASP A 275 4.77 1.46 46.36
C ASP A 275 3.51 0.60 46.49
N LEU A 276 3.69 -0.69 46.70
CA LEU A 276 2.60 -1.61 47.01
C LEU A 276 1.87 -1.19 48.30
N VAL A 277 2.61 -0.96 49.39
CA VAL A 277 2.07 -0.52 50.69
C VAL A 277 1.39 0.84 50.58
N ALA A 278 1.95 1.76 49.78
CA ALA A 278 1.36 3.06 49.53
C ALA A 278 0.12 3.01 48.60
N GLY A 279 -0.25 1.84 48.06
CA GLY A 279 -1.34 1.68 47.10
C GLY A 279 -1.10 2.40 45.78
N ARG A 280 0.17 2.61 45.40
CA ARG A 280 0.56 3.30 44.16
C ARG A 280 0.83 2.28 43.07
N ARG A 281 0.23 2.49 41.89
CA ARG A 281 0.47 1.71 40.64
C ARG A 281 0.04 0.24 40.67
N PHE A 282 0.02 -0.42 41.84
CA PHE A 282 -0.41 -1.81 41.99
C PHE A 282 -1.93 -1.95 42.06
N GLN A 283 -2.45 -2.93 41.34
CA GLN A 283 -3.84 -3.34 41.38
C GLN A 283 -3.94 -4.74 41.97
N ASN A 284 -4.85 -4.93 42.93
CA ASN A 284 -5.22 -6.27 43.38
C ASN A 284 -6.11 -6.92 42.30
N LEU A 285 -5.68 -8.06 41.77
CA LEU A 285 -6.35 -8.79 40.70
C LEU A 285 -6.65 -10.22 41.15
N THR A 286 -7.80 -10.75 40.69
CA THR A 286 -8.09 -12.18 40.79
C THR A 286 -7.06 -12.99 40.01
N ASN A 287 -6.89 -14.27 40.32
CA ASN A 287 -5.99 -15.16 39.55
C ASN A 287 -6.29 -15.11 38.05
N LYS A 288 -7.57 -15.15 37.67
CA LYS A 288 -8.00 -15.06 36.27
C LYS A 288 -7.55 -13.76 35.62
N ASP A 289 -7.82 -12.61 36.25
CA ASP A 289 -7.46 -11.30 35.70
C ASP A 289 -5.93 -11.10 35.67
N CYS A 290 -5.21 -11.70 36.62
CA CYS A 290 -3.76 -11.70 36.66
C CYS A 290 -3.17 -12.48 35.47
N ILE A 291 -3.61 -13.73 35.29
CA ILE A 291 -3.21 -14.59 34.18
C ILE A 291 -3.54 -13.90 32.85
N GLU A 292 -4.76 -13.39 32.67
CA GLU A 292 -5.15 -12.67 31.45
C GLU A 292 -4.33 -11.39 31.22
N GLY A 293 -3.85 -10.76 32.30
CA GLY A 293 -3.01 -9.58 32.26
C GLY A 293 -1.62 -9.85 31.68
N TYR A 294 -1.02 -11.00 32.01
CA TYR A 294 0.37 -11.33 31.69
C TYR A 294 0.55 -12.45 30.65
N ALA A 295 -0.45 -13.29 30.41
CA ALA A 295 -0.43 -14.36 29.41
C ALA A 295 -0.65 -13.80 27.99
N LYS A 296 0.18 -12.83 27.62
CA LYS A 296 0.22 -12.15 26.33
C LYS A 296 1.65 -12.19 25.78
N THR A 297 1.78 -12.32 24.46
CA THR A 297 3.09 -12.25 23.79
C THR A 297 3.81 -10.92 24.04
N LEU A 298 3.06 -9.82 24.16
CA LEU A 298 3.59 -8.49 24.47
C LEU A 298 2.88 -7.92 25.70
N VAL A 299 3.64 -7.67 26.76
CA VAL A 299 3.14 -7.07 28.01
C VAL A 299 3.54 -5.60 28.02
N ALA A 300 2.66 -4.73 27.51
CA ALA A 300 2.94 -3.32 27.31
C ALA A 300 2.47 -2.42 28.47
N ASP A 301 1.37 -2.79 29.12
CA ASP A 301 0.63 -2.00 30.11
C ASP A 301 0.88 -2.43 31.56
N ARG A 302 1.77 -3.41 31.75
CA ARG A 302 2.10 -3.97 33.07
C ARG A 302 3.59 -4.16 33.24
N ARG A 303 4.02 -4.15 34.50
CA ARG A 303 5.38 -4.47 34.94
C ARG A 303 5.32 -5.47 36.08
N SER A 304 5.93 -5.17 37.22
CA SER A 304 6.11 -6.07 38.35
C SER A 304 4.82 -6.78 38.76
N VAL A 305 4.90 -8.07 39.05
CA VAL A 305 3.79 -8.85 39.59
C VAL A 305 4.20 -9.49 40.92
N ILE A 306 3.39 -9.30 41.95
CA ILE A 306 3.53 -10.02 43.23
C ILE A 306 2.43 -11.07 43.30
N LEU A 307 2.81 -12.33 43.26
CA LEU A 307 1.94 -13.46 43.51
C LEU A 307 1.81 -13.64 45.02
N VAL A 308 0.60 -13.45 45.54
CA VAL A 308 0.30 -13.71 46.95
C VAL A 308 0.02 -15.19 47.09
N VAL A 309 0.98 -15.94 47.63
CA VAL A 309 0.93 -17.40 47.72
C VAL A 309 0.60 -17.87 49.13
N ASP A 310 0.05 -19.07 49.23
CA ASP A 310 0.03 -19.80 50.50
C ASP A 310 1.47 -19.98 51.01
N ARG A 311 1.67 -19.78 52.32
CA ARG A 311 2.98 -19.94 52.94
C ARG A 311 3.47 -21.37 52.72
N PRO A 312 4.62 -21.58 52.08
CA PRO A 312 5.17 -22.91 51.89
C PRO A 312 5.81 -23.42 53.18
N GLU A 313 5.88 -24.74 53.35
CA GLU A 313 6.62 -25.34 54.46
C GLU A 313 8.12 -25.05 54.37
N ASN A 314 8.65 -24.98 53.14
CA ASN A 314 10.05 -24.70 52.84
C ASN A 314 10.15 -23.92 51.51
N CYS A 315 11.05 -22.93 51.42
CA CYS A 315 11.30 -22.14 50.22
C CYS A 315 12.00 -22.93 49.09
N SER A 316 12.56 -24.10 49.40
CA SER A 316 13.17 -24.97 48.39
C SER A 316 12.19 -25.41 47.29
N ILE A 317 10.87 -25.25 47.47
CA ILE A 317 9.88 -25.50 46.41
C ILE A 317 10.07 -24.59 45.19
N PHE A 318 10.63 -23.39 45.37
CA PHE A 318 10.85 -22.43 44.29
C PHE A 318 12.15 -22.69 43.52
N LYS A 319 12.95 -23.66 43.95
CA LYS A 319 14.26 -23.98 43.36
C LYS A 319 14.22 -25.08 42.31
N ASP A 320 13.05 -25.44 41.80
CA ASP A 320 12.98 -26.46 40.76
C ASP A 320 13.73 -25.99 39.51
N PRO A 321 14.89 -26.60 39.18
CA PRO A 321 15.70 -26.20 38.04
C PRO A 321 14.97 -26.44 36.71
N LYS A 322 13.88 -27.22 36.71
CA LYS A 322 13.03 -27.45 35.54
C LYS A 322 12.13 -26.27 35.25
N VAL A 323 11.70 -25.49 36.24
CA VAL A 323 10.75 -24.37 36.05
C VAL A 323 11.47 -23.02 36.06
N ILE A 324 12.46 -22.85 36.95
CA ILE A 324 13.16 -21.59 37.16
C ILE A 324 14.67 -21.87 37.26
N THR A 325 15.50 -21.11 36.55
CA THR A 325 16.93 -21.04 36.86
C THR A 325 17.09 -20.11 38.06
N SER A 326 16.86 -20.62 39.27
CA SER A 326 16.97 -19.82 40.50
C SER A 326 18.43 -19.42 40.69
N ASP A 327 18.72 -18.13 40.46
CA ASP A 327 20.03 -17.52 40.75
C ASP A 327 20.16 -17.13 42.23
N TYR A 328 19.08 -17.24 43.00
CA TYR A 328 18.97 -16.76 44.38
C TYR A 328 19.07 -17.86 45.44
N GLN A 329 19.53 -17.47 46.63
CA GLN A 329 19.69 -18.38 47.77
C GLN A 329 18.35 -18.85 48.35
N ASP A 330 18.38 -19.91 49.16
CA ASP A 330 17.15 -20.37 49.84
C ASP A 330 16.70 -19.32 50.84
N CYS A 331 15.39 -19.04 50.88
CA CYS A 331 14.83 -18.11 51.87
C CYS A 331 14.86 -18.69 53.30
N GLY A 332 15.21 -19.97 53.45
CA GLY A 332 15.44 -20.64 54.72
C GLY A 332 14.12 -20.91 55.43
N ASN A 333 13.82 -20.11 56.47
CA ASN A 333 12.60 -20.28 57.23
C ASN A 333 11.47 -19.40 56.65
N SER A 334 10.51 -20.02 55.97
CA SER A 334 9.34 -19.34 55.40
C SER A 334 8.45 -18.62 56.43
N SER A 335 8.58 -18.95 57.72
CA SER A 335 7.86 -18.24 58.79
C SER A 335 8.55 -16.93 59.23
N ALA A 336 9.81 -16.72 58.83
CA ALA A 336 10.63 -15.58 59.25
C ALA A 336 10.78 -14.50 58.17
N THR A 337 10.18 -14.70 56.98
CA THR A 337 10.29 -13.80 55.83
C THR A 337 8.93 -13.64 55.14
N SER A 338 8.67 -12.46 54.58
CA SER A 338 7.45 -12.17 53.83
C SER A 338 7.58 -12.39 52.32
N LEU A 339 8.82 -12.39 51.80
CA LEU A 339 9.17 -12.66 50.41
C LEU A 339 9.95 -13.99 50.35
N TYR A 340 9.48 -14.91 49.52
CA TYR A 340 10.02 -16.27 49.43
C TYR A 340 10.97 -16.46 48.26
N ASP A 341 10.62 -15.92 47.10
CA ASP A 341 11.46 -16.00 45.90
C ASP A 341 11.13 -14.87 44.92
N MET A 342 11.99 -14.67 43.93
CA MET A 342 11.79 -13.75 42.82
C MET A 342 12.42 -14.31 41.55
N THR A 343 11.72 -14.16 40.43
CA THR A 343 12.29 -14.38 39.09
C THR A 343 12.03 -13.17 38.21
N VAL A 344 12.84 -12.98 37.18
CA VAL A 344 12.65 -11.90 36.22
C VAL A 344 12.23 -12.48 34.89
N TYR A 345 11.06 -12.06 34.41
CA TYR A 345 10.65 -12.32 33.03
C TYR A 345 11.52 -11.47 32.10
N SER A 346 12.66 -12.03 31.71
CA SER A 346 13.68 -11.42 30.87
C SER A 346 13.77 -12.08 29.49
N THR A 347 12.96 -13.12 29.22
CA THR A 347 12.87 -13.72 27.89
C THR A 347 12.28 -12.67 26.95
N GLY A 348 13.18 -11.88 26.35
CA GLY A 348 12.88 -11.18 25.12
C GLY A 348 12.34 -12.18 24.10
N ILE A 349 11.80 -11.68 22.99
CA ILE A 349 11.43 -12.53 21.87
C ILE A 349 12.73 -13.04 21.24
N GLU A 350 13.43 -13.95 21.93
CA GLU A 350 14.51 -14.72 21.34
C GLU A 350 13.84 -15.76 20.44
N PRO A 351 14.17 -15.78 19.14
CA PRO A 351 13.59 -16.76 18.24
C PRO A 351 13.99 -18.16 18.73
N ALA A 352 13.03 -19.07 18.82
CA ALA A 352 13.32 -20.48 19.06
C ALA A 352 14.35 -20.95 18.03
N MET A 353 15.56 -21.29 18.50
CA MET A 353 16.63 -21.80 17.65
C MET A 353 16.61 -23.31 17.72
N THR A 354 16.57 -24.00 16.58
CA THR A 354 16.76 -25.46 16.54
C THR A 354 18.10 -25.82 17.21
N PRO A 355 18.14 -26.77 18.17
CA PRO A 355 17.13 -27.78 18.52
C PRO A 355 16.20 -27.45 19.72
N PHE A 356 16.00 -26.18 20.07
CA PHE A 356 15.24 -25.76 21.25
C PHE A 356 13.86 -25.16 20.95
N VAL A 357 12.94 -25.29 21.92
CA VAL A 357 11.62 -24.63 21.96
C VAL A 357 11.52 -23.80 23.22
N SER A 358 11.31 -22.49 23.06
CA SER A 358 11.10 -21.58 24.20
C SER A 358 9.63 -21.56 24.61
N ASN A 359 9.37 -21.55 25.91
CA ASN A 359 8.05 -21.39 26.50
C ASN A 359 7.95 -20.04 27.20
N TRP A 360 7.26 -19.09 26.58
CA TRP A 360 7.16 -17.72 27.12
C TRP A 360 6.20 -17.61 28.30
N PHE A 361 5.34 -18.61 28.52
CA PHE A 361 4.36 -18.61 29.60
C PHE A 361 4.74 -19.59 30.73
N TYR A 362 6.01 -19.97 30.78
CA TYR A 362 6.54 -20.99 31.68
C TYR A 362 6.23 -20.71 33.16
N TRP A 363 6.40 -19.47 33.59
CA TRP A 363 6.14 -19.05 34.97
C TRP A 363 4.64 -19.03 35.31
N ILE A 364 3.75 -18.94 34.34
CA ILE A 364 2.30 -18.95 34.57
C ILE A 364 1.80 -20.39 34.73
N CYS A 365 2.35 -21.31 33.91
CA CYS A 365 1.91 -22.69 33.79
C CYS A 365 2.78 -23.71 34.54
N ASP A 366 3.73 -23.26 35.37
CA ASP A 366 4.64 -24.12 36.12
C ASP A 366 5.38 -25.14 35.22
N GLN A 367 5.86 -24.65 34.08
CA GLN A 367 6.54 -25.44 33.04
C GLN A 367 7.98 -24.97 32.86
N ALA A 368 8.80 -25.76 32.13
CA ALA A 368 10.14 -25.31 31.77
C ALA A 368 10.11 -24.14 30.79
N SER A 369 11.08 -23.23 30.95
CA SER A 369 11.27 -22.05 30.10
C SER A 369 11.79 -22.40 28.70
N ALA A 370 12.46 -23.54 28.55
CA ALA A 370 12.87 -24.09 27.26
C ALA A 370 12.93 -25.62 27.29
N TYR A 371 12.66 -26.22 26.14
CA TYR A 371 12.71 -27.67 25.89
C TYR A 371 13.60 -27.99 24.69
N ARG A 372 14.04 -29.24 24.55
CA ARG A 372 14.87 -29.70 23.43
C ARG A 372 14.12 -30.74 22.58
N TYR A 373 14.19 -30.62 21.24
CA TYR A 373 13.45 -31.48 20.31
C TYR A 373 13.94 -32.93 20.25
N ASP A 374 15.23 -33.18 20.47
CA ASP A 374 15.89 -34.45 20.11
C ASP A 374 16.31 -35.32 21.30
N GLY A 375 16.09 -34.91 22.56
CA GLY A 375 16.31 -35.74 23.76
C GLY A 375 17.70 -36.37 23.95
N ALA A 376 18.67 -36.15 23.04
CA ALA A 376 19.84 -36.99 22.91
C ALA A 376 21.11 -36.40 23.55
N ASP A 377 21.78 -37.27 24.30
CA ASP A 377 23.05 -37.10 25.02
C ASP A 377 24.16 -36.46 24.19
N LEU A 378 24.46 -35.19 24.50
CA LEU A 378 25.78 -34.59 24.26
C LEU A 378 26.44 -34.19 25.59
N GLY A 379 26.13 -34.90 26.67
CA GLY A 379 26.72 -34.68 27.99
C GLY A 379 26.24 -33.40 28.71
N LEU A 380 25.19 -32.76 28.22
CA LEU A 380 24.52 -31.62 28.84
C LEU A 380 23.10 -32.04 29.29
N ASN A 381 23.01 -32.72 30.43
CA ASN A 381 21.79 -33.26 31.05
C ASN A 381 20.81 -32.17 31.56
N LYS A 382 20.50 -31.13 30.79
CA LYS A 382 19.77 -29.96 31.33
C LYS A 382 18.34 -29.74 30.79
N TYR A 383 17.96 -30.34 29.66
CA TYR A 383 16.67 -30.02 29.03
C TYR A 383 15.85 -31.27 28.68
N ASP A 384 14.59 -31.28 29.13
CA ASP A 384 13.60 -32.31 28.85
C ASP A 384 13.01 -32.17 27.42
N GLU A 385 12.40 -33.24 26.91
CA GLU A 385 11.57 -33.20 25.71
C GLU A 385 10.31 -32.33 25.95
N PRO A 386 9.81 -31.59 24.94
CA PRO A 386 8.65 -30.74 25.10
C PRO A 386 7.37 -31.58 25.37
N PRO A 387 6.49 -31.12 26.28
CA PRO A 387 5.19 -31.75 26.49
C PRO A 387 4.32 -31.66 25.23
N LYS A 388 3.32 -32.55 25.12
CA LYS A 388 2.39 -32.59 23.98
C LYS A 388 1.65 -31.27 23.77
N ASP A 389 1.28 -30.61 24.86
CA ASP A 389 0.59 -29.31 24.86
C ASP A 389 1.46 -28.29 25.63
N LEU A 390 2.15 -27.40 24.92
CA LEU A 390 2.89 -26.30 25.53
C LEU A 390 1.95 -25.20 26.02
N CYS A 391 2.28 -24.59 27.15
CA CYS A 391 1.62 -23.36 27.57
C CYS A 391 1.95 -22.25 26.56
N SER A 392 0.95 -21.86 25.77
CA SER A 392 1.09 -20.88 24.70
C SER A 392 -0.02 -19.82 24.79
N ASP A 393 0.05 -18.79 23.95
CA ASP A 393 -1.04 -17.82 23.83
C ASP A 393 -2.34 -18.56 23.47
N GLY A 394 -3.36 -18.39 24.31
CA GLY A 394 -4.61 -19.14 24.28
C GLY A 394 -4.54 -20.58 24.78
N GLY A 395 -3.38 -21.25 24.73
CA GLY A 395 -3.17 -22.62 25.21
C GLY A 395 -3.30 -22.75 26.72
N TRP A 396 -2.85 -21.73 27.46
CA TRP A 396 -2.95 -21.65 28.93
C TRP A 396 -4.39 -21.84 29.45
N LYS A 397 -5.42 -21.45 28.68
CA LYS A 397 -6.83 -21.58 29.08
C LYS A 397 -7.30 -23.02 29.29
N LYS A 398 -6.62 -23.97 28.64
CA LYS A 398 -6.94 -25.40 28.76
C LYS A 398 -6.17 -26.08 29.89
N GLN A 399 -5.07 -25.47 30.31
CA GLN A 399 -4.11 -26.05 31.25
C GLN A 399 -4.23 -25.46 32.65
N LEU A 400 -4.70 -24.22 32.76
CA LEU A 400 -4.84 -23.51 34.03
C LEU A 400 -6.29 -23.55 34.52
N ASP A 401 -6.44 -23.95 35.78
CA ASP A 401 -7.60 -23.62 36.59
C ASP A 401 -7.24 -22.38 37.43
N ALA A 402 -7.95 -21.27 37.18
CA ALA A 402 -7.68 -20.02 37.88
C ALA A 402 -8.01 -20.10 39.38
N ASP A 403 -8.97 -20.93 39.80
CA ASP A 403 -9.38 -21.04 41.21
C ASP A 403 -8.38 -21.86 42.05
N SER A 404 -7.66 -22.78 41.39
CA SER A 404 -6.57 -23.58 41.94
C SER A 404 -5.24 -23.30 41.26
N TRP A 405 -4.93 -22.03 40.98
CA TRP A 405 -3.69 -21.65 40.32
C TRP A 405 -2.49 -21.97 41.21
N ILE A 406 -1.57 -22.80 40.72
CA ILE A 406 -0.33 -23.18 41.38
C ILE A 406 0.83 -22.73 40.49
N VAL A 407 1.83 -22.09 41.10
CA VAL A 407 3.06 -21.68 40.44
C VAL A 407 4.24 -22.09 41.32
N SER A 408 5.21 -22.81 40.76
CA SER A 408 6.38 -23.31 41.47
C SER A 408 6.01 -24.11 42.72
N GLY A 409 4.98 -24.95 42.60
CA GLY A 409 4.43 -25.74 43.71
C GLY A 409 3.66 -24.97 44.79
N ALA A 410 3.54 -23.64 44.71
CA ALA A 410 2.80 -22.82 45.67
C ALA A 410 1.43 -22.40 45.11
N ARG A 411 0.38 -22.54 45.92
CA ARG A 411 -0.96 -22.07 45.53
C ARG A 411 -1.02 -20.55 45.57
N VAL A 412 -1.37 -19.93 44.46
CA VAL A 412 -1.59 -18.48 44.33
C VAL A 412 -3.02 -18.15 44.75
N ARG A 413 -3.19 -17.22 45.69
CA ARG A 413 -4.50 -16.74 46.15
C ARG A 413 -5.05 -15.65 45.24
N TYR A 414 -4.20 -14.69 44.89
CA TYR A 414 -4.46 -13.55 44.02
C TYR A 414 -3.11 -12.88 43.71
N CYS A 415 -3.10 -11.83 42.88
CA CYS A 415 -1.86 -11.10 42.60
C CYS A 415 -2.01 -9.59 42.72
N TYR A 416 -0.91 -8.92 43.03
CA TYR A 416 -0.76 -7.49 42.80
C TYR A 416 0.00 -7.26 41.50
N SER A 417 -0.63 -6.59 40.56
CA SER A 417 -0.02 -6.26 39.26
C SER A 417 0.25 -4.77 39.16
N GLU A 418 1.49 -4.41 38.85
CA GLU A 418 1.90 -3.05 38.57
C GLU A 418 1.34 -2.61 37.20
N LYS A 419 0.46 -1.62 37.20
CA LYS A 419 -0.06 -1.01 35.98
C LYS A 419 0.81 0.16 35.56
N VAL A 420 1.21 0.17 34.29
CA VAL A 420 1.98 1.26 33.70
C VAL A 420 1.31 1.75 32.42
N ASP A 421 1.54 3.02 32.09
CA ASP A 421 1.07 3.56 30.82
C ASP A 421 1.85 2.91 29.68
N HIS A 422 1.13 2.19 28.82
CA HIS A 422 1.71 1.57 27.64
C HIS A 422 2.03 2.66 26.62
N GLN A 423 3.32 2.90 26.43
CA GLN A 423 3.81 3.84 25.43
C GLN A 423 4.04 3.12 24.11
N CYS A 424 3.66 3.79 23.03
CA CYS A 424 4.04 3.41 21.69
C CYS A 424 5.11 4.37 21.17
N GLN A 425 5.86 3.88 20.19
CA GLN A 425 6.89 4.66 19.53
C GLN A 425 6.66 4.60 18.02
N LEU A 426 6.64 5.78 17.40
CA LEU A 426 6.71 5.89 15.95
C LEU A 426 8.18 5.85 15.54
N ASN A 427 8.52 4.96 14.63
CA ASN A 427 9.87 4.72 14.16
C ASN A 427 10.00 4.94 12.67
N VAL A 428 11.25 5.18 12.26
CA VAL A 428 11.64 5.19 10.84
C VAL A 428 12.85 4.30 10.60
N ALA A 429 12.75 3.44 9.60
CA ALA A 429 13.83 2.59 9.10
C ALA A 429 14.71 3.40 8.12
N VAL A 430 15.83 3.92 8.61
CA VAL A 430 16.71 4.82 7.84
C VAL A 430 17.37 4.12 6.66
N ASN A 431 17.63 2.82 6.76
CA ASN A 431 18.09 2.00 5.64
C ASN A 431 17.08 1.99 4.48
N LEU A 432 15.79 1.88 4.77
CA LEU A 432 14.75 1.90 3.74
C LEU A 432 14.60 3.29 3.10
N LEU A 433 14.80 4.37 3.88
CA LEU A 433 14.86 5.73 3.34
C LEU A 433 15.97 5.89 2.28
N TRP A 434 17.16 5.34 2.52
CA TRP A 434 18.24 5.36 1.51
C TRP A 434 17.87 4.62 0.23
N VAL A 435 17.18 3.48 0.35
CA VAL A 435 16.68 2.72 -0.80
C VAL A 435 15.69 3.56 -1.60
N ILE A 436 14.75 4.24 -0.93
CA ILE A 436 13.78 5.15 -1.56
C ILE A 436 14.50 6.30 -2.28
N VAL A 437 15.48 6.93 -1.64
CA VAL A 437 16.31 7.98 -2.26
C VAL A 437 16.97 7.46 -3.54
N GLY A 438 17.57 6.26 -3.50
CA GLY A 438 18.17 5.62 -4.68
C GLY A 438 17.19 5.45 -5.84
N PHE A 439 16.00 4.91 -5.60
CA PHE A 439 14.98 4.77 -6.65
C PHE A 439 14.48 6.12 -7.19
N ASN A 440 14.33 7.14 -6.34
CA ASN A 440 13.95 8.48 -6.77
C ASN A 440 15.05 9.16 -7.61
N ILE A 441 16.33 8.94 -7.30
CA ILE A 441 17.46 9.41 -8.12
C ILE A 441 17.40 8.79 -9.50
N VAL A 442 17.21 7.46 -9.59
CA VAL A 442 17.09 6.76 -10.88
C VAL A 442 15.94 7.33 -11.71
N LYS A 443 14.78 7.55 -11.09
CA LYS A 443 13.62 8.18 -11.77
C LYS A 443 13.92 9.59 -12.25
N LEU A 444 14.55 10.42 -11.42
CA LEU A 444 14.92 11.77 -11.81
C LEU A 444 15.90 11.76 -12.98
N ILE A 445 16.94 10.91 -12.94
CA ILE A 445 17.90 10.77 -14.05
C ILE A 445 17.18 10.36 -15.33
N ILE A 446 16.30 9.35 -15.27
CA ILE A 446 15.57 8.89 -16.45
C ILE A 446 14.65 9.99 -17.00
N THR A 447 13.87 10.66 -16.15
CA THR A 447 12.95 11.72 -16.60
C THR A 447 13.70 12.92 -17.17
N CYS A 448 14.79 13.37 -16.56
CA CYS A 448 15.67 14.40 -17.11
C CYS A 448 16.28 13.97 -18.46
N PHE A 449 16.73 12.72 -18.55
CA PHE A 449 17.24 12.15 -19.79
C PHE A 449 16.16 12.12 -20.89
N LEU A 450 14.90 11.82 -20.57
CA LEU A 450 13.79 11.86 -21.53
C LEU A 450 13.50 13.26 -22.06
N VAL A 451 13.64 14.29 -21.21
CA VAL A 451 13.48 15.70 -21.62
C VAL A 451 14.63 16.13 -22.55
N TRP A 452 15.86 15.75 -22.22
CA TRP A 452 17.05 16.17 -22.96
C TRP A 452 17.26 15.39 -24.27
N SER A 453 16.98 14.09 -24.24
CA SER A 453 17.30 13.20 -25.35
C SER A 453 16.27 13.25 -26.47
N SER A 454 16.70 12.92 -27.69
CA SER A 454 15.82 12.61 -28.82
C SER A 454 15.23 11.19 -28.74
N LEU A 455 15.16 10.61 -27.52
CA LEU A 455 14.69 9.25 -27.34
C LEU A 455 13.21 9.14 -27.70
N ILE A 456 12.38 10.11 -27.31
CA ILE A 456 10.98 10.17 -27.73
C ILE A 456 10.92 10.67 -29.18
N ASN A 457 10.04 10.06 -29.98
CA ASN A 457 9.89 10.39 -31.39
C ASN A 457 9.61 11.89 -31.60
N THR A 458 9.99 12.43 -32.75
CA THR A 458 9.50 13.72 -33.23
C THR A 458 8.00 13.60 -33.51
N ASN A 459 7.17 14.38 -32.79
CA ASN A 459 5.70 14.37 -32.86
C ASN A 459 5.04 13.02 -32.52
N PRO A 460 5.19 12.54 -31.27
CA PRO A 460 4.50 11.34 -30.81
C PRO A 460 3.01 11.65 -30.61
N LEU A 461 2.16 10.69 -30.98
CA LEU A 461 0.72 10.75 -30.75
C LEU A 461 0.45 10.26 -29.31
N VAL A 462 0.65 11.13 -28.32
CA VAL A 462 0.54 10.73 -26.89
C VAL A 462 -0.91 10.68 -26.44
N THR A 463 -1.74 11.56 -26.98
CA THR A 463 -3.17 11.70 -26.68
C THR A 463 -4.04 11.41 -27.90
N ILE A 464 -5.33 11.14 -27.67
CA ILE A 464 -6.32 11.04 -28.75
C ILE A 464 -6.45 12.37 -29.51
N GLY A 465 -6.23 13.50 -28.83
CA GLY A 465 -6.21 14.82 -29.44
C GLY A 465 -5.07 14.98 -30.45
N ASP A 466 -3.87 14.49 -30.12
CA ASP A 466 -2.72 14.50 -31.04
C ASP A 466 -3.04 13.67 -32.30
N ALA A 467 -3.66 12.50 -32.11
CA ALA A 467 -4.09 11.65 -33.22
C ALA A 467 -5.11 12.38 -34.11
N ALA A 468 -6.18 12.92 -33.51
CA ALA A 468 -7.24 13.61 -34.26
C ALA A 468 -6.68 14.79 -35.06
N ALA A 469 -5.84 15.62 -34.43
CA ALA A 469 -5.17 16.73 -35.12
C ALA A 469 -4.31 16.23 -36.30
N SER A 470 -3.55 15.16 -36.10
CA SER A 470 -2.67 14.61 -37.13
C SER A 470 -3.43 13.96 -38.30
N PHE A 471 -4.53 13.25 -38.04
CA PHE A 471 -5.36 12.63 -39.09
C PHE A 471 -6.22 13.65 -39.87
N ILE A 472 -6.61 14.76 -39.23
CA ILE A 472 -7.30 15.87 -39.92
C ILE A 472 -6.34 16.58 -40.86
N ASP A 473 -5.12 16.86 -40.41
CA ASP A 473 -4.09 17.52 -41.21
C ASP A 473 -3.61 16.62 -42.36
N THR A 474 -3.31 15.35 -42.06
CA THR A 474 -2.86 14.36 -43.05
C THR A 474 -3.69 13.07 -42.97
N PRO A 475 -4.77 12.94 -43.79
CA PRO A 475 -5.63 11.77 -43.82
C PRO A 475 -4.87 10.48 -44.17
N ASP A 476 -5.26 9.36 -43.56
CA ASP A 476 -4.66 8.06 -43.85
C ASP A 476 -5.26 7.42 -45.11
N ALA A 477 -4.41 7.24 -46.13
CA ALA A 477 -4.80 6.60 -47.37
C ALA A 477 -5.18 5.12 -47.20
N GLN A 478 -4.57 4.41 -46.23
CA GLN A 478 -4.79 2.99 -46.02
C GLN A 478 -6.15 2.69 -45.39
N THR A 479 -6.75 3.63 -44.68
CA THR A 479 -8.05 3.47 -43.99
C THR A 479 -9.19 4.22 -44.67
N ARG A 480 -8.98 4.74 -45.89
CA ARG A 480 -10.00 5.46 -46.66
C ARG A 480 -11.23 4.58 -46.92
N GLY A 481 -12.41 5.09 -46.58
CA GLY A 481 -13.68 4.38 -46.77
C GLY A 481 -13.96 3.28 -45.73
N MET A 482 -13.08 3.11 -44.72
CA MET A 482 -13.24 2.13 -43.63
C MET A 482 -13.76 2.76 -42.33
N CYS A 483 -14.53 3.84 -42.42
CA CYS A 483 -15.22 4.38 -41.27
C CYS A 483 -16.11 3.31 -40.63
N LEU A 484 -16.11 3.22 -39.29
CA LEU A 484 -16.84 2.26 -38.46
C LEU A 484 -16.33 0.81 -38.44
N TYR A 485 -15.28 0.48 -39.21
CA TYR A 485 -14.71 -0.86 -39.19
C TYR A 485 -14.03 -1.20 -37.86
N GLY A 486 -14.30 -2.40 -37.35
CA GLY A 486 -13.53 -3.00 -36.26
C GLY A 486 -12.18 -3.56 -36.72
N ALA A 487 -11.25 -3.75 -35.78
CA ALA A 487 -9.90 -4.26 -36.08
C ALA A 487 -9.87 -5.63 -36.81
N THR A 488 -10.85 -6.50 -36.56
CA THR A 488 -10.99 -7.80 -37.25
C THR A 488 -11.51 -7.64 -38.68
N GLU A 489 -12.43 -6.70 -38.90
CA GLU A 489 -13.01 -6.44 -40.21
C GLU A 489 -12.00 -5.75 -41.13
N ILE A 490 -11.17 -4.84 -40.60
CA ILE A 490 -10.06 -4.23 -41.35
C ILE A 490 -9.13 -5.33 -41.90
N LYS A 491 -8.76 -6.32 -41.07
CA LYS A 491 -7.91 -7.44 -41.51
C LYS A 491 -8.57 -8.29 -42.60
N ARG A 492 -9.89 -8.46 -42.52
CA ARG A 492 -10.65 -9.21 -43.52
C ARG A 492 -10.68 -8.46 -44.85
N VAL A 493 -11.02 -7.17 -44.83
CA VAL A 493 -11.05 -6.31 -46.04
C VAL A 493 -9.68 -6.17 -46.69
N MET A 494 -8.62 -6.04 -45.89
CA MET A 494 -7.25 -6.01 -46.42
C MET A 494 -6.83 -7.32 -47.12
N ARG A 495 -7.52 -8.44 -46.87
CA ARG A 495 -7.29 -9.73 -47.56
C ARG A 495 -8.21 -9.94 -48.76
N GLU A 496 -9.48 -9.55 -48.64
CA GLU A 496 -10.53 -9.91 -49.60
C GLU A 496 -10.75 -8.86 -50.70
N GLY A 497 -10.31 -7.62 -50.50
CA GLY A 497 -10.32 -6.57 -51.53
C GLY A 497 -11.57 -5.69 -51.53
N THR A 498 -11.34 -4.38 -51.65
CA THR A 498 -12.27 -3.23 -51.63
C THR A 498 -13.10 -3.01 -50.36
N PRO A 499 -12.83 -1.93 -49.58
CA PRO A 499 -13.66 -1.55 -48.45
C PRO A 499 -15.03 -1.05 -48.91
N ILE A 500 -16.09 -1.55 -48.29
CA ILE A 500 -17.46 -1.04 -48.46
C ILE A 500 -17.79 -0.16 -47.27
N ALA A 501 -18.17 1.10 -47.49
CA ALA A 501 -18.56 1.99 -46.39
C ALA A 501 -19.68 1.36 -45.56
N GLN A 502 -19.52 1.28 -44.24
CA GLN A 502 -20.54 0.77 -43.33
C GLN A 502 -21.47 1.91 -42.92
N GLU A 503 -22.78 1.62 -42.88
CA GLU A 503 -23.77 2.52 -42.32
C GLU A 503 -23.77 2.42 -40.79
N TYR A 504 -23.83 3.55 -40.09
CA TYR A 504 -23.94 3.57 -38.65
C TYR A 504 -25.32 3.04 -38.22
N ARG A 505 -25.34 1.88 -37.56
CA ARG A 505 -26.54 1.35 -36.91
C ARG A 505 -26.46 1.56 -35.41
N GLY A 506 -27.18 2.56 -34.92
CA GLY A 506 -27.27 2.88 -33.50
C GLY A 506 -28.00 1.78 -32.72
N SER A 507 -27.26 0.85 -32.14
CA SER A 507 -27.76 -0.03 -31.07
C SER A 507 -27.22 0.46 -29.73
N PRO A 508 -28.07 0.67 -28.71
CA PRO A 508 -27.58 1.01 -27.38
C PRO A 508 -26.63 -0.07 -26.87
N LYS A 509 -25.40 0.31 -26.54
CA LYS A 509 -24.42 -0.58 -25.90
C LYS A 509 -24.10 -0.07 -24.50
N LEU A 510 -23.87 -1.00 -23.59
CA LEU A 510 -23.32 -0.69 -22.28
C LEU A 510 -21.91 -0.11 -22.45
N TRP A 511 -21.54 0.85 -21.61
CA TRP A 511 -20.21 1.49 -21.66
C TRP A 511 -19.09 0.46 -21.44
N SER A 512 -19.37 -0.60 -20.67
CA SER A 512 -18.46 -1.73 -20.45
C SER A 512 -18.13 -2.52 -21.72
N ALA A 513 -18.99 -2.47 -22.75
CA ALA A 513 -18.76 -3.14 -24.03
C ALA A 513 -17.63 -2.51 -24.87
N GLY A 514 -17.21 -1.28 -24.54
CA GLY A 514 -16.11 -0.59 -25.22
C GLY A 514 -14.71 -1.07 -24.83
N VAL A 515 -14.58 -1.90 -23.80
CA VAL A 515 -13.30 -2.35 -23.26
C VAL A 515 -13.31 -3.88 -23.11
N SER A 516 -12.21 -4.55 -23.48
CA SER A 516 -12.13 -6.01 -23.34
C SER A 516 -12.19 -6.45 -21.88
N LYS A 517 -12.75 -7.63 -21.62
CA LYS A 517 -12.79 -8.20 -20.25
C LYS A 517 -11.41 -8.25 -19.60
N LEU A 518 -10.37 -8.60 -20.38
CA LEU A 518 -8.99 -8.62 -19.90
C LEU A 518 -8.50 -7.23 -19.44
N ARG A 519 -8.81 -6.17 -20.19
CA ARG A 519 -8.44 -4.79 -19.81
C ARG A 519 -9.19 -4.36 -18.55
N TRP A 520 -10.46 -4.75 -18.41
CA TRP A 520 -11.21 -4.57 -17.17
C TRP A 520 -10.56 -5.31 -16.00
N SER A 521 -10.25 -6.60 -16.15
CA SER A 521 -9.62 -7.41 -15.11
C SER A 521 -8.27 -6.84 -14.69
N LEU A 522 -7.41 -6.48 -15.65
CA LEU A 522 -6.09 -5.91 -15.35
C LEU A 522 -6.20 -4.55 -14.65
N ALA A 523 -7.14 -3.70 -15.04
CA ALA A 523 -7.36 -2.41 -14.39
C ALA A 523 -8.02 -2.50 -13.00
N SER A 524 -8.64 -3.63 -12.67
CA SER A 524 -9.18 -3.89 -11.31
C SER A 524 -8.19 -4.60 -10.40
N ILE A 525 -7.13 -5.21 -10.95
CA ILE A 525 -6.08 -5.92 -10.22
C ILE A 525 -4.89 -5.00 -9.89
N LEU A 526 -4.61 -4.02 -10.76
CA LEU A 526 -3.65 -2.93 -10.55
C LEU A 526 -4.32 -1.76 -9.81
#